data_AF-A0A429N205-F1
#
_entry.id   AF-A0A429N205-F1
#
_cell.length_a   1.000
_cell.length_b   1.000
_cell.length_c   1.000
_cell.angle_alpha   90.00
_cell.angle_beta   90.00
_cell.angle_gamma   90.00
#
_symmetry.space_group_name_H-M   'P 1'
#
loop_
_entity.id
_entity.type
_entity.pdbx_description
1 polymer ?
#
loop_
_entity_poly.entity_id
_entity_poly.type
_entity_poly.pdbx_seq_one_letter_code
_entity_poly.pdbx_strand_id
1 'polypeptide(L)'
;EAQSPLFEPPAVPLPLQDLIAVYAEQQRRHERAEHPDRMRLLTAAESAGTLVAAEMNHVGLPWRADVHRQVLHDLLGERYAGGGEPRRLAELADEISAAFGHRVRPDLPAEVIKAFAGAGITLRSTRRWELELVDHPAVGPLLEYKKLYRIWVAHGWTWLQDWVHDGRFRPGFQAGGTVSGRWVTHGGGALQIPRVIRRAVIADPGWKLVVADADQMEPRVLAAISRDPGLMEVASRDTDLYQAVSDRAFSGDRAQAKLAVLGAVYGQTSGDGLKNLAALRRRFPRAVAYVDEAARAGEEGRLVRTWLGRTSPPAAGTGDDPPGEAGLPQDGGPEPGHDRPPGRLTADARARGRFARNFVVQGSAADWALLLLAALRRACRDLSAELVFFQHDEVIVHCPEAEADTVVDAIREAAALAGRLTFGDTPVRFPFTTAVVDCYADAK
;
A
#
# COMPACT_ATOMS: atom_id res chain seq x y z
N GLU A 1 -19.97 -15.11 22.36
CA GLU A 1 -18.63 -15.69 22.08
C GLU A 1 -18.28 -15.34 20.64
N ALA A 2 -17.21 -14.59 20.43
CA ALA A 2 -16.74 -14.28 19.08
C ALA A 2 -16.38 -15.59 18.39
N GLN A 3 -16.89 -15.80 17.17
CA GLN A 3 -16.54 -16.95 16.34
C GLN A 3 -15.02 -16.98 16.21
N SER A 4 -14.37 -17.99 16.79
CA SER A 4 -12.96 -18.27 16.55
C SER A 4 -12.79 -18.39 15.03
N PRO A 5 -11.95 -17.57 14.39
CA PRO A 5 -11.83 -17.59 12.94
C PRO A 5 -11.37 -18.99 12.52
N LEU A 6 -12.15 -19.63 11.65
CA LEU A 6 -11.99 -21.02 11.19
C LEU A 6 -10.62 -21.32 10.54
N PHE A 7 -9.79 -20.28 10.35
CA PHE A 7 -8.51 -20.28 9.67
C PHE A 7 -7.36 -19.74 10.52
N GLU A 8 -7.58 -19.42 11.80
CA GLU A 8 -6.44 -19.19 12.68
C GLU A 8 -5.71 -20.53 12.86
N PRO A 9 -4.43 -20.62 12.46
CA PRO A 9 -3.68 -21.84 12.71
C PRO A 9 -3.72 -22.10 14.21
N PRO A 10 -4.16 -23.29 14.65
CA PRO A 10 -4.17 -23.61 16.06
C PRO A 10 -2.76 -23.39 16.60
N ALA A 11 -2.65 -22.69 17.73
CA ALA A 11 -1.36 -22.52 18.39
C ALA A 11 -0.80 -23.92 18.66
N VAL A 12 0.15 -24.36 17.83
CA VAL A 12 0.84 -25.63 18.04
C VAL A 12 1.75 -25.38 19.22
N PRO A 13 1.52 -26.00 20.39
CA PRO A 13 2.40 -25.82 21.52
C PRO A 13 3.75 -26.43 21.13
N LEU A 14 4.71 -25.60 20.77
CA LEU A 14 6.08 -26.04 20.49
C LEU A 14 6.83 -26.11 21.83
N PRO A 15 7.35 -27.29 22.22
CA PRO A 15 8.26 -27.41 23.34
C PRO A 15 9.41 -26.39 23.24
N LEU A 16 9.86 -25.87 24.39
CA LEU A 16 10.99 -24.93 24.43
C LEU A 16 12.24 -25.47 23.69
N GLN A 17 12.47 -26.78 23.75
CA GLN A 17 13.59 -27.41 23.04
C GLN A 17 13.49 -27.28 21.51
N ASP A 18 12.27 -27.40 20.97
CA ASP A 18 12.04 -27.23 19.53
C ASP A 18 12.22 -25.77 19.12
N LEU A 19 11.77 -24.81 19.95
CA LEU A 19 12.01 -23.39 19.73
C LEU A 19 13.50 -23.05 19.73
N ILE A 20 14.28 -23.62 20.67
CA ILE A 20 15.74 -23.46 20.72
C ILE A 20 16.38 -24.05 19.46
N ALA A 21 15.93 -25.22 19.00
CA ALA A 21 16.45 -25.85 17.79
C ALA A 21 16.17 -25.01 16.53
N VAL A 22 14.94 -24.46 16.42
CA VAL A 22 14.55 -23.55 15.33
C VAL A 22 15.38 -22.27 15.37
N TYR A 23 15.55 -21.66 16.55
CA TYR A 23 16.37 -20.46 16.70
C TYR A 23 17.84 -20.73 16.33
N ALA A 24 18.42 -21.84 16.80
CA ALA A 24 19.79 -22.21 16.46
C ALA A 24 19.96 -22.46 14.95
N GLU A 25 18.98 -23.06 14.29
CA GLU A 25 18.98 -23.22 12.84
C GLU A 25 18.84 -21.88 12.11
N GLN A 26 17.99 -20.98 12.59
CA GLN A 26 17.87 -19.63 12.06
C GLN A 26 19.22 -18.90 12.11
N GLN A 27 19.94 -18.96 13.24
CA GLN A 27 21.28 -18.37 13.35
C GLN A 27 22.26 -18.97 12.35
N ARG A 28 22.28 -20.31 12.19
CA ARG A 28 23.12 -20.96 11.16
C ARG A 28 22.77 -20.54 9.74
N ARG A 29 21.49 -20.28 9.44
CA ARG A 29 21.05 -19.77 8.13
C ARG A 29 21.47 -18.32 7.90
N HIS A 30 21.48 -17.49 8.94
CA HIS A 30 22.02 -16.13 8.85
C HIS A 30 23.50 -16.15 8.42
N GLU A 31 24.34 -17.00 9.01
CA GLU A 31 25.76 -17.11 8.64
C GLU A 31 26.00 -17.53 7.18
N ARG A 32 25.04 -18.26 6.59
CA ARG A 32 25.13 -18.74 5.20
C ARG A 32 24.55 -17.74 4.19
N ALA A 33 23.94 -16.66 4.64
CA ALA A 33 23.44 -15.62 3.75
C ALA A 33 24.62 -14.87 3.09
N GLU A 34 24.39 -14.34 1.89
CA GLU A 34 25.38 -13.52 1.16
C GLU A 34 25.86 -12.32 1.99
N HIS A 35 24.97 -11.77 2.81
CA HIS A 35 25.25 -10.69 3.75
C HIS A 35 24.69 -11.04 5.15
N PRO A 36 25.45 -11.77 5.99
CA PRO A 36 24.96 -12.25 7.28
C PRO A 36 24.41 -11.15 8.19
N ASP A 37 25.12 -10.02 8.30
CA ASP A 37 24.69 -8.91 9.16
C ASP A 37 23.37 -8.28 8.71
N ARG A 38 23.14 -8.18 7.39
CA ARG A 38 21.88 -7.67 6.85
C ARG A 38 20.72 -8.61 7.11
N MET A 39 20.95 -9.92 6.99
CA MET A 39 19.94 -10.93 7.28
C MET A 39 19.57 -10.97 8.77
N ARG A 40 20.56 -10.84 9.67
CA ARG A 40 20.30 -10.70 11.11
C ARG A 40 19.47 -9.44 11.40
N LEU A 41 19.82 -8.32 10.76
CA LEU A 41 19.07 -7.07 10.90
C LEU A 41 17.62 -7.20 10.40
N LEU A 42 17.41 -7.84 9.26
CA LEU A 42 16.08 -8.13 8.72
C LEU A 42 15.23 -8.91 9.72
N THR A 43 15.77 -10.00 10.27
CA THR A 43 15.05 -10.86 11.23
C THR A 43 14.74 -10.12 12.53
N ALA A 44 15.67 -9.30 13.02
CA ALA A 44 15.43 -8.44 14.18
C ALA A 44 14.35 -7.37 13.89
N ALA A 45 14.37 -6.77 12.69
CA ALA A 45 13.40 -5.79 12.25
C ALA A 45 11.98 -6.39 12.12
N GLU A 46 11.87 -7.62 11.60
CA GLU A 46 10.59 -8.36 11.54
C GLU A 46 10.03 -8.67 12.93
N SER A 47 10.89 -9.06 13.86
CA SER A 47 10.51 -9.30 15.25
C SER A 47 10.01 -8.01 15.92
N ALA A 48 10.72 -6.90 15.69
CA ALA A 48 10.31 -5.59 16.19
C ALA A 48 9.00 -5.11 15.54
N GLY A 49 8.83 -5.31 14.24
CA GLY A 49 7.59 -4.99 13.53
C GLY A 49 6.41 -5.81 14.04
N THR A 50 6.60 -7.10 14.31
CA THR A 50 5.57 -7.95 14.91
C THR A 50 5.16 -7.45 16.29
N LEU A 51 6.11 -6.99 17.10
CA LEU A 51 5.82 -6.38 18.40
C LEU A 51 5.03 -5.07 18.27
N VAL A 52 5.44 -4.19 17.35
CA VAL A 52 4.71 -2.95 17.05
C VAL A 52 3.28 -3.25 16.57
N ALA A 53 3.10 -4.25 15.71
CA ALA A 53 1.78 -4.66 15.23
C ALA A 53 0.89 -5.15 16.38
N ALA A 54 1.44 -5.94 17.30
CA ALA A 54 0.71 -6.40 18.48
C ALA A 54 0.28 -5.23 19.38
N GLU A 55 1.15 -4.24 19.58
CA GLU A 55 0.84 -3.02 20.34
C GLU A 55 -0.24 -2.18 19.64
N MET A 56 -0.13 -1.97 18.33
CA MET A 56 -1.16 -1.27 17.54
C MET A 56 -2.52 -1.98 17.61
N ASN A 57 -2.53 -3.32 17.53
CA ASN A 57 -3.75 -4.13 17.66
C ASN A 57 -4.40 -3.98 19.03
N HIS A 58 -3.57 -3.86 20.08
CA HIS A 58 -4.03 -3.67 21.45
C HIS A 58 -4.61 -2.26 21.67
N VAL A 59 -3.82 -1.23 21.33
CA VAL A 59 -4.16 0.17 21.55
C VAL A 59 -5.35 0.59 20.67
N GLY A 60 -5.24 0.34 19.36
CA GLY A 60 -6.20 0.77 18.35
C GLY A 60 -6.16 2.26 18.03
N LEU A 61 -6.68 2.63 16.87
CA LEU A 61 -6.79 4.01 16.42
C LEU A 61 -7.98 4.71 17.10
N PRO A 62 -7.83 5.88 17.73
CA PRO A 62 -8.95 6.66 18.27
C PRO A 62 -10.06 6.88 17.25
N TRP A 63 -11.29 6.53 17.62
CA TRP A 63 -12.43 6.54 16.70
C TRP A 63 -13.75 6.96 17.36
N ARG A 64 -14.39 7.97 16.79
CA ARG A 64 -15.70 8.49 17.19
C ARG A 64 -16.81 7.88 16.36
N ALA A 65 -17.43 6.82 16.91
CA ALA A 65 -18.50 6.08 16.24
C ALA A 65 -19.77 6.92 15.98
N ASP A 66 -20.05 7.89 16.84
CA ASP A 66 -21.12 8.87 16.66
C ASP A 66 -20.87 9.77 15.44
N VAL A 67 -19.65 10.31 15.30
CA VAL A 67 -19.25 11.09 14.13
C VAL A 67 -19.28 10.23 12.86
N HIS A 68 -18.82 8.99 12.91
CA HIS A 68 -18.92 8.07 11.78
C HIS A 68 -20.37 7.86 11.34
N ARG A 69 -21.30 7.57 12.27
CA ARG A 69 -22.72 7.43 11.96
C ARG A 69 -23.30 8.69 11.32
N GLN A 70 -22.92 9.87 11.80
CA GLN A 70 -23.35 11.13 11.21
C GLN A 70 -22.84 11.28 9.77
N VAL A 71 -21.56 11.00 9.51
CA VAL A 71 -20.99 11.02 8.16
C VAL A 71 -21.72 10.07 7.22
N LEU A 72 -22.03 8.85 7.68
CA LEU A 72 -22.79 7.89 6.87
C LEU A 72 -24.22 8.37 6.61
N HIS A 73 -24.88 8.94 7.60
CA HIS A 73 -26.22 9.52 7.44
C HIS A 73 -26.22 10.67 6.42
N ASP A 74 -25.25 11.58 6.50
CA ASP A 74 -25.14 12.72 5.57
C ASP A 74 -24.85 12.28 4.13
N LEU A 75 -24.08 11.22 3.94
CA LEU A 75 -23.67 10.72 2.62
C LEU A 75 -24.69 9.77 1.99
N LEU A 76 -25.27 8.87 2.78
CA LEU A 76 -26.07 7.73 2.31
C LEU A 76 -27.56 7.89 2.62
N GLY A 77 -27.93 8.84 3.47
CA GLY A 77 -29.30 9.07 3.94
C GLY A 77 -29.75 8.05 4.99
N GLU A 78 -31.07 7.97 5.16
CA GLU A 78 -31.70 7.06 6.12
C GLU A 78 -31.44 5.59 5.79
N ARG A 79 -31.29 4.79 6.86
CA ARG A 79 -31.22 3.34 6.78
C ARG A 79 -32.63 2.76 6.92
N TYR A 80 -33.10 2.04 5.90
CA TYR A 80 -34.34 1.29 6.01
C TYR A 80 -34.18 0.15 7.03
N ALA A 81 -35.16 -0.02 7.91
CA ALA A 81 -35.21 -1.15 8.84
C ALA A 81 -35.26 -2.47 8.05
N GLY A 82 -34.32 -3.39 8.30
CA GLY A 82 -34.30 -4.72 7.66
C GLY A 82 -33.17 -5.01 6.66
N GLY A 83 -32.20 -4.10 6.48
CA GLY A 83 -30.96 -4.41 5.73
C GLY A 83 -30.98 -4.12 4.23
N GLY A 84 -31.81 -3.16 3.79
CA GLY A 84 -31.82 -2.67 2.42
C GLY A 84 -30.72 -1.65 2.11
N GLU A 85 -30.59 -1.33 0.83
CA GLU A 85 -29.73 -0.26 0.32
C GLU A 85 -30.13 1.10 0.92
N PRO A 86 -29.17 1.93 1.38
CA PRO A 86 -29.44 3.26 1.91
C PRO A 86 -30.23 4.14 0.93
N ARG A 87 -31.06 5.04 1.47
CA ARG A 87 -31.96 5.89 0.67
C ARG A 87 -31.27 6.54 -0.53
N ARG A 88 -30.10 7.16 -0.35
CA ARG A 88 -29.42 7.89 -1.43
C ARG A 88 -28.96 6.97 -2.57
N LEU A 89 -28.56 5.74 -2.24
CA LEU A 89 -28.15 4.76 -3.24
C LEU A 89 -29.35 4.23 -4.03
N ALA A 90 -30.49 4.01 -3.37
CA ALA A 90 -31.74 3.64 -4.02
C ALA A 90 -32.22 4.75 -4.99
N GLU A 91 -32.21 6.01 -4.56
CA GLU A 91 -32.54 7.16 -5.41
C GLU A 91 -31.64 7.21 -6.66
N LEU A 92 -30.33 7.03 -6.50
CA LEU A 92 -29.39 7.01 -7.61
C LEU A 92 -29.63 5.80 -8.55
N ALA A 93 -29.97 4.64 -8.02
CA ALA A 93 -30.31 3.47 -8.84
C ALA A 93 -31.58 3.71 -9.68
N ASP A 94 -32.56 4.43 -9.14
CA ASP A 94 -33.77 4.84 -9.86
C ASP A 94 -33.45 5.90 -10.94
N GLU A 95 -32.62 6.90 -10.64
CA GLU A 95 -32.13 7.89 -11.61
C GLU A 95 -31.40 7.21 -12.78
N ILE A 96 -30.53 6.24 -12.49
CA ILE A 96 -29.80 5.47 -13.50
C ILE A 96 -30.77 4.64 -14.35
N SER A 97 -31.72 3.95 -13.73
CA SER A 97 -32.71 3.15 -14.45
C SER A 97 -33.61 4.03 -15.33
N ALA A 98 -34.02 5.19 -14.85
CA ALA A 98 -34.80 6.16 -15.62
C ALA A 98 -34.02 6.67 -16.84
N ALA A 99 -32.71 6.95 -16.68
CA ALA A 99 -31.85 7.38 -17.77
C ALA A 99 -31.69 6.34 -18.89
N PHE A 100 -31.77 5.04 -18.58
CA PHE A 100 -31.77 3.96 -19.57
C PHE A 100 -33.19 3.55 -20.04
N GLY A 101 -34.24 4.04 -19.40
CA GLY A 101 -35.63 3.67 -19.70
C GLY A 101 -36.03 2.26 -19.24
N HIS A 102 -35.18 1.58 -18.49
CA HIS A 102 -35.46 0.27 -17.90
C HIS A 102 -34.64 0.06 -16.62
N ARG A 103 -35.02 -0.92 -15.81
CA ARG A 103 -34.27 -1.25 -14.58
C ARG A 103 -32.82 -1.65 -14.90
N VAL A 104 -31.87 -1.07 -14.19
CA VAL A 104 -30.43 -1.39 -14.27
C VAL A 104 -29.89 -1.53 -12.85
N ARG A 105 -29.11 -2.58 -12.57
CA ARG A 105 -28.40 -2.71 -11.29
C ARG A 105 -26.99 -2.08 -11.36
N PRO A 106 -26.75 -0.92 -10.73
CA PRO A 106 -25.49 -0.19 -10.90
C PRO A 106 -24.30 -0.81 -10.16
N ASP A 107 -24.56 -1.65 -9.15
CA ASP A 107 -23.57 -2.43 -8.41
C ASP A 107 -22.93 -3.55 -9.25
N LEU A 108 -23.56 -3.95 -10.36
CA LEU A 108 -23.08 -5.01 -11.24
C LEU A 108 -22.45 -4.44 -12.51
N PRO A 109 -21.11 -4.48 -12.66
CA PRO A 109 -20.43 -3.89 -13.82
C PRO A 109 -20.90 -4.45 -15.17
N ALA A 110 -21.25 -5.74 -15.23
CA ALA A 110 -21.71 -6.38 -16.44
C ALA A 110 -23.10 -5.86 -16.89
N GLU A 111 -24.00 -5.58 -15.95
CA GLU A 111 -25.31 -4.98 -16.28
C GLU A 111 -25.15 -3.55 -16.78
N VAL A 112 -24.26 -2.77 -16.16
CA VAL A 112 -23.94 -1.41 -16.62
C VAL A 112 -23.38 -1.42 -18.04
N ILE A 113 -22.38 -2.28 -18.34
CA ILE A 113 -21.81 -2.39 -19.69
C ILE A 113 -22.90 -2.77 -20.70
N LYS A 114 -23.78 -3.71 -20.35
CA LYS A 114 -24.90 -4.11 -21.21
C LYS A 114 -25.90 -2.98 -21.44
N ALA A 115 -26.21 -2.17 -20.43
CA ALA A 115 -27.12 -1.03 -20.55
C ALA A 115 -26.55 0.02 -21.52
N PHE A 116 -25.27 0.37 -21.39
CA PHE A 116 -24.60 1.27 -22.33
C PHE A 116 -24.54 0.69 -23.75
N ALA A 117 -24.24 -0.60 -23.90
CA ALA A 117 -24.26 -1.25 -25.22
C ALA A 117 -25.65 -1.20 -25.86
N GLY A 118 -26.72 -1.38 -25.07
CA GLY A 118 -28.10 -1.21 -25.53
C GLY A 118 -28.44 0.21 -25.96
N ALA A 119 -27.79 1.22 -25.36
CA ALA A 119 -27.86 2.62 -25.78
C ALA A 119 -26.90 2.97 -26.94
N GLY A 120 -26.22 1.98 -27.55
CA GLY A 120 -25.30 2.18 -28.67
C GLY A 120 -23.89 2.63 -28.27
N ILE A 121 -23.53 2.56 -26.99
CA ILE A 121 -22.24 2.99 -26.46
C ILE A 121 -21.43 1.77 -26.03
N THR A 122 -20.29 1.54 -26.68
CA THR A 122 -19.40 0.42 -26.34
C THR A 122 -18.42 0.82 -25.23
N LEU A 123 -18.53 0.15 -24.09
CA LEU A 123 -17.60 0.27 -22.96
C LEU A 123 -16.80 -1.02 -22.78
N ARG A 124 -15.49 -0.89 -22.50
CA ARG A 124 -14.63 -2.00 -22.10
C ARG A 124 -14.66 -2.21 -20.59
N SER A 125 -14.85 -1.13 -19.83
CA SER A 125 -14.93 -1.16 -18.37
C SER A 125 -15.88 -0.10 -17.85
N THR A 126 -16.23 -0.23 -16.56
CA THR A 126 -16.98 0.81 -15.84
C THR A 126 -16.04 1.71 -15.03
N ARG A 127 -14.76 1.80 -15.40
CA ARG A 127 -13.79 2.66 -14.70
C ARG A 127 -14.15 4.12 -14.93
N ARG A 128 -13.89 4.95 -13.91
CA ARG A 128 -14.25 6.38 -13.90
C ARG A 128 -13.81 7.11 -15.17
N TRP A 129 -12.55 6.97 -15.57
CA TRP A 129 -12.00 7.66 -16.74
C TRP A 129 -12.68 7.26 -18.06
N GLU A 130 -13.19 6.04 -18.17
CA GLU A 130 -13.89 5.60 -19.38
C GLU A 130 -15.32 6.11 -19.38
N LEU A 131 -15.99 6.08 -18.22
CA LEU A 131 -17.33 6.64 -18.04
C LEU A 131 -17.36 8.16 -18.26
N GLU A 132 -16.34 8.89 -17.80
CA GLU A 132 -16.22 10.35 -17.98
C GLU A 132 -16.06 10.79 -19.45
N LEU A 133 -15.71 9.87 -20.35
CA LEU A 133 -15.63 10.14 -21.79
C LEU A 133 -16.97 9.96 -22.51
N VAL A 134 -17.99 9.47 -21.81
CA VAL A 134 -19.31 9.19 -22.38
C VAL A 134 -20.26 10.33 -22.06
N ASP A 135 -20.91 10.85 -23.10
CA ASP A 135 -22.02 11.81 -22.94
C ASP A 135 -23.34 11.05 -22.83
N HIS A 136 -23.77 10.76 -21.60
CA HIS A 136 -25.04 10.08 -21.32
C HIS A 136 -25.58 10.48 -19.93
N PRO A 137 -26.88 10.73 -19.77
CA PRO A 137 -27.47 11.21 -18.52
C PRO A 137 -27.23 10.29 -17.31
N ALA A 138 -27.06 8.99 -17.52
CA ALA A 138 -26.75 8.04 -16.45
C ALA A 138 -25.33 8.15 -15.87
N VAL A 139 -24.38 8.81 -16.55
CA VAL A 139 -22.95 8.81 -16.15
C VAL A 139 -22.75 9.50 -14.81
N GLY A 140 -23.31 10.69 -14.61
CA GLY A 140 -23.21 11.43 -13.35
C GLY A 140 -23.73 10.64 -12.15
N PRO A 141 -25.00 10.18 -12.18
CA PRO A 141 -25.58 9.33 -11.14
C PRO A 141 -24.78 8.05 -10.90
N LEU A 142 -24.30 7.38 -11.95
CA LEU A 142 -23.51 6.15 -11.84
C LEU A 142 -22.16 6.39 -11.14
N LEU A 143 -21.47 7.48 -11.44
CA LEU A 143 -20.21 7.82 -10.78
C LEU A 143 -20.41 8.09 -9.28
N GLU A 144 -21.46 8.82 -8.91
CA GLU A 144 -21.78 9.07 -7.50
C GLU A 144 -22.23 7.79 -6.79
N TYR A 145 -23.08 6.97 -7.43
CA TYR A 145 -23.51 5.66 -6.91
C TYR A 145 -22.28 4.81 -6.58
N LYS A 146 -21.35 4.62 -7.52
CA LYS A 146 -20.17 3.78 -7.31
C LYS A 146 -19.28 4.27 -6.19
N LYS A 147 -19.15 5.59 -6.03
CA LYS A 147 -18.39 6.22 -4.94
C LYS A 147 -19.05 5.94 -3.59
N LEU A 148 -20.35 6.18 -3.47
CA LEU A 148 -21.11 5.97 -2.23
C LEU A 148 -21.25 4.48 -1.88
N TYR A 149 -21.49 3.63 -2.86
CA TYR A 149 -21.59 2.18 -2.71
C TYR A 149 -20.31 1.59 -2.12
N ARG A 150 -19.14 2.05 -2.59
CA ARG A 150 -17.86 1.63 -2.01
C ARG A 150 -17.69 2.05 -0.55
N ILE A 151 -18.15 3.25 -0.18
CA ILE A 151 -18.15 3.70 1.22
C ILE A 151 -19.09 2.84 2.06
N TRP A 152 -20.30 2.59 1.57
CA TRP A 152 -21.29 1.78 2.27
C TRP A 152 -20.82 0.35 2.51
N VAL A 153 -20.23 -0.29 1.50
CA VAL A 153 -19.75 -1.69 1.61
C VAL A 153 -18.50 -1.80 2.49
N ALA A 154 -17.52 -0.90 2.33
CA ALA A 154 -16.23 -1.03 3.01
C ALA A 154 -16.16 -0.30 4.36
N HIS A 155 -17.01 0.69 4.62
CA HIS A 155 -16.99 1.53 5.82
C HIS A 155 -18.41 1.83 6.34
N GLY A 156 -19.41 1.01 6.01
CA GLY A 156 -20.79 1.22 6.44
C GLY A 156 -21.04 0.87 7.90
N TRP A 157 -22.32 0.85 8.28
CA TRP A 157 -22.74 0.58 9.66
C TRP A 157 -22.28 -0.78 10.19
N THR A 158 -22.33 -1.84 9.38
CA THR A 158 -21.86 -3.18 9.79
C THR A 158 -20.36 -3.15 10.07
N TRP A 159 -19.57 -2.54 9.18
CA TRP A 159 -18.14 -2.35 9.40
C TRP A 159 -17.86 -1.59 10.72
N LEU A 160 -18.61 -0.52 10.97
CA LEU A 160 -18.45 0.24 12.21
C LEU A 160 -18.77 -0.61 13.45
N GLN A 161 -19.76 -1.51 13.36
CA GLN A 161 -20.12 -2.40 14.47
C GLN A 161 -19.05 -3.50 14.68
N ASP A 162 -18.47 -4.03 13.61
CA ASP A 162 -17.55 -5.17 13.66
C ASP A 162 -16.12 -4.77 14.06
N TRP A 163 -15.72 -3.52 13.80
CA TRP A 163 -14.31 -3.10 13.92
C TRP A 163 -14.05 -1.97 14.91
N VAL A 164 -15.09 -1.27 15.36
CA VAL A 164 -14.96 -0.14 16.30
C VAL A 164 -15.61 -0.48 17.64
N HIS A 165 -14.78 -0.55 18.68
CA HIS A 165 -15.18 -0.92 20.04
C HIS A 165 -14.44 -0.04 21.03
N ASP A 166 -15.10 0.37 22.11
CA ASP A 166 -14.49 1.16 23.19
C ASP A 166 -13.78 2.44 22.70
N GLY A 167 -14.38 3.11 21.70
CA GLY A 167 -13.81 4.34 21.13
C GLY A 167 -12.53 4.13 20.31
N ARG A 168 -12.26 2.90 19.89
CA ARG A 168 -11.07 2.54 19.09
C ARG A 168 -11.44 1.69 17.89
N PHE A 169 -10.85 2.01 16.75
CA PHE A 169 -10.78 1.15 15.59
C PHE A 169 -9.58 0.21 15.73
N ARG A 170 -9.82 -1.10 15.78
CA ARG A 170 -8.77 -2.12 15.95
C ARG A 170 -8.70 -3.02 14.73
N PRO A 171 -8.00 -2.61 13.67
CA PRO A 171 -7.70 -3.53 12.59
C PRO A 171 -6.70 -4.58 13.09
N GLY A 172 -6.77 -5.80 12.57
CA GLY A 172 -5.75 -6.80 12.83
C GLY A 172 -4.53 -6.57 11.94
N PHE A 173 -3.56 -5.78 12.40
CA PHE A 173 -2.25 -5.61 11.76
C PHE A 173 -1.47 -6.92 11.83
N GLN A 174 -0.98 -7.36 10.67
CA GLN A 174 -0.11 -8.52 10.53
C GLN A 174 1.17 -8.10 9.79
N ALA A 175 2.27 -8.05 10.55
CA ALA A 175 3.60 -7.83 9.98
C ALA A 175 3.99 -8.98 9.04
N GLY A 176 4.69 -8.67 7.96
CA GLY A 176 5.17 -9.67 6.99
C GLY A 176 4.06 -10.45 6.29
N GLY A 177 2.84 -9.91 6.20
CA GLY A 177 1.70 -10.61 5.61
C GLY A 177 1.77 -10.79 4.09
N THR A 178 2.62 -10.05 3.40
CA THR A 178 2.90 -10.25 1.98
C THR A 178 4.32 -10.77 1.74
N VAL A 179 4.55 -11.34 0.56
CA VAL A 179 5.86 -11.87 0.16
C VAL A 179 6.93 -10.78 0.12
N SER A 180 6.56 -9.54 -0.17
CA SER A 180 7.47 -8.38 -0.14
C SER A 180 7.79 -7.90 1.28
N GLY A 181 7.15 -8.46 2.31
CA GLY A 181 7.29 -8.02 3.70
C GLY A 181 6.36 -6.88 4.08
N ARG A 182 5.46 -6.45 3.18
CA ARG A 182 4.45 -5.44 3.52
C ARG A 182 3.49 -6.00 4.56
N TRP A 183 3.03 -5.10 5.42
CA TRP A 183 2.01 -5.42 6.39
C TRP A 183 0.67 -5.55 5.69
N VAL A 184 -0.12 -6.50 6.17
CA VAL A 184 -1.53 -6.63 5.79
C VAL A 184 -2.38 -6.32 7.00
N THR A 185 -3.62 -5.93 6.76
CA THR A 185 -4.61 -5.77 7.81
C THR A 185 -5.83 -6.61 7.51
N HIS A 186 -6.33 -7.29 8.53
CA HIS A 186 -7.66 -7.89 8.51
C HIS A 186 -8.61 -6.91 9.18
N GLY A 187 -9.70 -6.53 8.50
CA GLY A 187 -10.44 -5.36 8.93
C GLY A 187 -11.46 -4.76 7.97
N GLY A 188 -11.90 -5.49 6.94
CA GLY A 188 -12.95 -5.03 6.02
C GLY A 188 -12.65 -3.78 5.17
N GLY A 189 -11.38 -3.44 4.90
CA GLY A 189 -10.99 -2.18 4.22
C GLY A 189 -10.08 -1.26 5.05
N ALA A 190 -9.60 -1.77 6.18
CA ALA A 190 -8.90 -1.08 7.27
C ALA A 190 -7.81 -0.08 6.92
N LEU A 191 -6.97 -0.33 5.92
CA LEU A 191 -5.84 0.57 5.64
C LEU A 191 -6.24 1.78 4.80
N GLN A 192 -7.24 1.67 3.93
CA GLN A 192 -7.61 2.79 3.04
C GLN A 192 -8.83 3.53 3.59
N ILE A 193 -8.66 4.23 4.72
CA ILE A 193 -9.71 5.06 5.31
C ILE A 193 -10.00 6.23 4.36
N PRO A 194 -11.21 6.29 3.73
CA PRO A 194 -11.55 7.36 2.79
C PRO A 194 -11.55 8.71 3.49
N ARG A 195 -11.11 9.78 2.82
CA ARG A 195 -11.00 11.13 3.40
C ARG A 195 -12.24 11.57 4.17
N VAL A 196 -13.43 11.27 3.65
CA VAL A 196 -14.71 11.61 4.31
C VAL A 196 -14.91 10.86 5.64
N ILE A 197 -14.44 9.63 5.74
CA ILE A 197 -14.52 8.78 6.95
C ILE A 197 -13.44 9.15 7.96
N ARG A 198 -12.28 9.69 7.52
CA ARG A 198 -11.20 10.17 8.42
C ARG A 198 -11.68 11.19 9.45
N ARG A 199 -12.82 11.86 9.20
CA ARG A 199 -13.51 12.74 10.17
C ARG A 199 -13.87 12.05 11.48
N ALA A 200 -14.04 10.73 11.47
CA ALA A 200 -14.33 9.94 12.65
C ALA A 200 -13.06 9.57 13.45
N VAL A 201 -11.87 9.78 12.90
CA VAL A 201 -10.61 9.55 13.59
C VAL A 201 -10.25 10.85 14.32
N ILE A 202 -10.49 10.89 15.61
CA ILE A 202 -10.37 12.08 16.46
C ILE A 202 -9.54 11.70 17.69
N ALA A 203 -8.52 12.50 17.99
CA ALA A 203 -7.68 12.34 19.18
C ALA A 203 -8.52 12.41 20.47
N ASP A 204 -8.07 11.70 21.50
CA ASP A 204 -8.65 11.85 22.84
C ASP A 204 -8.48 13.29 23.39
N PRO A 205 -9.32 13.74 24.34
CA PRO A 205 -9.19 15.07 24.93
C PRO A 205 -7.80 15.32 25.54
N GLY A 206 -7.15 16.41 25.15
CA GLY A 206 -5.78 16.76 25.59
C GLY A 206 -4.67 16.02 24.84
N TRP A 207 -5.02 15.27 23.80
CA TRP A 207 -4.10 14.52 22.94
C TRP A 207 -4.17 15.03 21.50
N LYS A 208 -3.16 14.68 20.71
CA LYS A 208 -3.04 14.98 19.28
C LYS A 208 -2.70 13.71 18.49
N LEU A 209 -3.06 13.72 17.22
CA LEU A 209 -2.56 12.79 16.22
C LEU A 209 -1.39 13.44 15.50
N VAL A 210 -0.19 12.85 15.61
CA VAL A 210 0.96 13.18 14.77
C VAL A 210 0.94 12.22 13.59
N VAL A 211 0.50 12.74 12.44
CA VAL A 211 0.36 12.00 11.19
C VAL A 211 1.59 12.28 10.35
N ALA A 212 2.31 11.23 9.95
CA ALA A 212 3.54 11.36 9.17
C ALA A 212 3.48 10.47 7.93
N ASP A 213 3.69 11.07 6.76
CA ASP A 213 3.73 10.40 5.46
C ASP A 213 5.11 10.55 4.82
N ALA A 214 5.69 9.44 4.37
CA ALA A 214 7.04 9.44 3.81
C ALA A 214 7.04 9.88 2.34
N ASP A 215 7.74 10.97 2.05
CA ASP A 215 7.68 11.61 0.73
C ASP A 215 8.41 10.79 -0.34
N GLN A 216 7.65 10.20 -1.26
CA GLN A 216 8.18 9.47 -2.42
C GLN A 216 9.16 8.35 -2.02
N MET A 217 8.75 7.52 -1.06
CA MET A 217 9.58 6.45 -0.48
C MET A 217 10.23 5.52 -1.51
N GLU A 218 9.45 4.92 -2.41
CA GLU A 218 9.99 3.91 -3.33
C GLU A 218 11.08 4.46 -4.29
N PRO A 219 10.94 5.63 -4.94
CA PRO A 219 12.02 6.24 -5.70
C PRO A 219 13.30 6.53 -4.88
N ARG A 220 13.16 6.95 -3.62
CA ARG A 220 14.31 7.19 -2.72
C ARG A 220 15.01 5.89 -2.35
N VAL A 221 14.23 4.84 -2.08
CA VAL A 221 14.76 3.48 -1.87
C VAL A 221 15.50 2.99 -3.13
N LEU A 222 14.94 3.19 -4.33
CA LEU A 222 15.64 2.86 -5.58
C LEU A 222 16.98 3.61 -5.70
N ALA A 223 17.02 4.89 -5.35
CA ALA A 223 18.25 5.68 -5.31
C ALA A 223 19.30 5.03 -4.39
N ALA A 224 18.89 4.61 -3.19
CA ALA A 224 19.77 4.01 -2.19
C ALA A 224 20.28 2.62 -2.59
N ILE A 225 19.40 1.73 -3.08
CA ILE A 225 19.79 0.34 -3.41
C ILE A 225 20.56 0.23 -4.73
N SER A 226 20.27 1.09 -5.72
CA SER A 226 20.99 1.08 -7.00
C SER A 226 22.35 1.77 -6.93
N ARG A 227 22.53 2.65 -5.93
CA ARG A 227 23.70 3.52 -5.78
C ARG A 227 24.00 4.35 -7.02
N ASP A 228 22.95 4.77 -7.74
CA ASP A 228 23.10 5.64 -8.89
C ASP A 228 23.45 7.07 -8.44
N PRO A 229 24.64 7.61 -8.79
CA PRO A 229 25.06 8.92 -8.31
C PRO A 229 24.09 10.04 -8.67
N GLY A 230 23.51 9.99 -9.87
CA GLY A 230 22.58 11.01 -10.33
C GLY A 230 21.26 10.97 -9.58
N LEU A 231 20.73 9.77 -9.33
CA LEU A 231 19.48 9.62 -8.59
C LEU A 231 19.65 9.90 -7.10
N MET A 232 20.79 9.51 -6.52
CA MET A 232 21.15 9.84 -5.14
C MET A 232 21.32 11.34 -4.91
N GLU A 233 21.94 12.06 -5.85
CA GLU A 233 22.06 13.52 -5.81
C GLU A 233 20.70 14.22 -5.90
N VAL A 234 19.76 13.66 -6.66
CA VAL A 234 18.40 14.18 -6.71
C VAL A 234 17.65 13.89 -5.41
N ALA A 235 17.80 12.69 -4.87
CA ALA A 235 17.16 12.26 -3.62
C ALA A 235 17.80 12.85 -2.34
N SER A 236 18.95 13.51 -2.43
CA SER A 236 19.56 14.21 -1.29
C SER A 236 19.00 15.61 -1.05
N ARG A 237 18.24 16.17 -2.00
CA ARG A 237 17.68 17.51 -1.92
C ARG A 237 16.46 17.57 -1.01
N ASP A 238 16.21 18.73 -0.41
CA ASP A 238 14.99 19.06 0.35
C ASP A 238 13.76 19.28 -0.55
N THR A 239 13.94 19.32 -1.87
CA THR A 239 12.88 19.55 -2.85
C THR A 239 12.13 18.26 -3.21
N ASP A 240 10.89 18.40 -3.70
CA ASP A 240 10.11 17.30 -4.28
C ASP A 240 10.95 16.49 -5.29
N LEU A 241 11.02 15.18 -5.10
CA LEU A 241 11.89 14.31 -5.90
C LEU A 241 11.50 14.32 -7.37
N TYR A 242 10.20 14.31 -7.68
CA TYR A 242 9.75 14.29 -9.07
C TYR A 242 10.05 15.61 -9.78
N GLN A 243 9.94 16.73 -9.08
CA GLN A 243 10.34 18.03 -9.60
C GLN A 243 11.84 18.05 -9.90
N ALA A 244 12.66 17.59 -8.95
CA ALA A 244 14.11 17.55 -9.15
C ALA A 244 14.54 16.57 -10.28
N VAL A 245 13.85 15.43 -10.44
CA VAL A 245 14.03 14.55 -11.62
C VAL A 245 13.60 15.27 -12.90
N SER A 246 12.49 16.00 -12.84
CA SER A 246 11.92 16.72 -13.96
C SER A 246 12.85 17.80 -14.51
N ASP A 247 13.38 18.66 -13.64
CA ASP A 247 14.33 19.71 -14.01
C ASP A 247 15.60 19.14 -14.67
N ARG A 248 15.94 17.90 -14.30
CA ARG A 248 17.15 17.20 -14.76
C ARG A 248 16.95 16.37 -16.04
N ALA A 249 15.74 15.90 -16.33
CA ALA A 249 15.50 14.90 -17.38
C ALA A 249 14.26 15.13 -18.25
N PHE A 250 13.32 15.99 -17.84
CA PHE A 250 12.01 16.16 -18.48
C PHE A 250 11.61 17.64 -18.67
N SER A 251 12.60 18.53 -18.77
CA SER A 251 12.39 19.96 -19.08
C SER A 251 11.41 20.68 -18.13
N GLY A 252 11.30 20.23 -16.88
CA GLY A 252 10.39 20.82 -15.89
C GLY A 252 8.98 20.21 -15.83
N ASP A 253 8.60 19.28 -16.73
CA ASP A 253 7.35 18.52 -16.61
C ASP A 253 7.36 17.45 -15.48
N ARG A 254 6.91 17.86 -14.29
CA ARG A 254 6.80 16.98 -13.12
C ARG A 254 5.88 15.78 -13.33
N ALA A 255 4.78 15.94 -14.07
CA ALA A 255 3.83 14.85 -14.30
C ALA A 255 4.48 13.76 -15.17
N GLN A 256 5.19 14.17 -16.22
CA GLN A 256 5.96 13.27 -17.06
C GLN A 256 7.09 12.58 -16.28
N ALA A 257 7.83 13.32 -15.44
CA ALA A 257 8.89 12.76 -14.60
C ALA A 257 8.36 11.71 -13.61
N LYS A 258 7.22 11.99 -12.97
CA LYS A 258 6.53 11.03 -12.10
C LYS A 258 6.14 9.77 -12.86
N LEU A 259 5.47 9.91 -14.01
CA LEU A 259 5.09 8.76 -14.84
C LEU A 259 6.30 7.95 -15.30
N ALA A 260 7.40 8.61 -15.67
CA ALA A 260 8.62 7.95 -16.10
C ALA A 260 9.26 7.14 -14.97
N VAL A 261 9.44 7.73 -13.78
CA VAL A 261 10.04 7.06 -12.62
C VAL A 261 9.18 5.89 -12.18
N LEU A 262 7.86 6.08 -12.07
CA LEU A 262 6.93 5.00 -11.73
C LEU A 262 6.95 3.91 -12.83
N GLY A 263 7.00 4.28 -14.11
CA GLY A 263 7.11 3.32 -15.21
C GLY A 263 8.40 2.50 -15.16
N ALA A 264 9.52 3.12 -14.79
CA ALA A 264 10.80 2.43 -14.62
C ALA A 264 10.77 1.49 -13.41
N VAL A 265 10.25 1.94 -12.26
CA VAL A 265 10.11 1.15 -11.02
C VAL A 265 9.15 -0.03 -11.22
N TYR A 266 8.01 0.18 -11.89
CA TYR A 266 6.94 -0.81 -11.97
C TYR A 266 6.83 -1.56 -13.29
N GLY A 267 7.70 -1.26 -14.26
CA GLY A 267 7.67 -1.90 -15.58
C GLY A 267 6.43 -1.57 -16.42
N GLN A 268 5.75 -0.45 -16.16
CA GLN A 268 4.65 0.03 -16.98
C GLN A 268 5.20 0.84 -18.16
N THR A 269 5.02 0.32 -19.38
CA THR A 269 5.49 0.97 -20.62
C THR A 269 4.35 1.22 -21.62
N SER A 270 3.28 1.88 -21.17
CA SER A 270 2.20 2.34 -22.05
C SER A 270 2.47 3.78 -22.53
N GLY A 271 2.14 4.11 -23.79
CA GLY A 271 2.30 5.46 -24.36
C GLY A 271 3.77 5.86 -24.60
N ASP A 272 4.15 7.09 -24.23
CA ASP A 272 5.53 7.62 -24.33
C ASP A 272 6.56 6.93 -23.39
N GLY A 273 6.18 5.82 -22.74
CA GLY A 273 7.00 5.07 -21.79
C GLY A 273 8.39 4.66 -22.33
N LEU A 274 8.52 4.36 -23.62
CA LEU A 274 9.82 4.03 -24.24
C LEU A 274 10.78 5.24 -24.30
N LYS A 275 10.27 6.43 -24.65
CA LYS A 275 11.07 7.66 -24.68
C LYS A 275 11.48 8.08 -23.27
N ASN A 276 10.53 8.00 -22.33
CA ASN A 276 10.76 8.31 -20.93
C ASN A 276 11.79 7.36 -20.29
N LEU A 277 11.70 6.06 -20.59
CA LEU A 277 12.68 5.07 -20.14
C LEU A 277 14.07 5.32 -20.75
N ALA A 278 14.15 5.70 -22.03
CA ALA A 278 15.44 6.05 -22.65
C ALA A 278 16.09 7.28 -21.98
N ALA A 279 15.29 8.29 -21.64
CA ALA A 279 15.77 9.47 -20.90
C ALA A 279 16.29 9.08 -19.50
N LEU A 280 15.54 8.25 -18.77
CA LEU A 280 15.98 7.73 -17.47
C LEU A 280 17.23 6.87 -17.57
N ARG A 281 17.32 5.97 -18.56
CA ARG A 281 18.49 5.11 -18.76
C ARG A 281 19.75 5.92 -19.06
N ARG A 282 19.62 7.05 -19.77
CA ARG A 282 20.73 7.97 -20.00
C ARG A 282 21.13 8.74 -18.73
N ARG A 283 20.17 9.14 -17.90
CA ARG A 283 20.44 10.03 -16.74
C ARG A 283 20.76 9.29 -15.45
N PHE A 284 20.17 8.12 -15.26
CA PHE A 284 20.26 7.26 -14.07
C PHE A 284 20.53 5.80 -14.50
N PRO A 285 21.65 5.53 -15.20
CA PRO A 285 21.93 4.24 -15.81
C PRO A 285 22.00 3.09 -14.79
N ARG A 286 22.53 3.33 -13.58
CA ARG A 286 22.64 2.26 -12.56
C ARG A 286 21.29 1.94 -11.96
N ALA A 287 20.42 2.94 -11.78
CA ALA A 287 19.06 2.73 -11.29
C ALA A 287 18.24 1.88 -12.26
N VAL A 288 18.29 2.21 -13.56
CA VAL A 288 17.60 1.43 -14.60
C VAL A 288 18.19 0.03 -14.73
N ALA A 289 19.52 -0.11 -14.73
CA ALA A 289 20.18 -1.41 -14.79
C ALA A 289 19.80 -2.32 -13.60
N TYR A 290 19.65 -1.75 -12.40
CA TYR A 290 19.27 -2.50 -11.20
C TYR A 290 17.88 -3.15 -11.34
N VAL A 291 16.88 -2.37 -11.78
CA VAL A 291 15.50 -2.87 -11.97
C VAL A 291 15.35 -3.75 -13.23
N ASP A 292 16.17 -3.54 -14.25
CA ASP A 292 16.23 -4.39 -15.44
C ASP A 292 16.87 -5.75 -15.11
N GLU A 293 17.92 -5.79 -14.28
CA GLU A 293 18.54 -7.05 -13.84
C GLU A 293 17.58 -7.87 -12.98
N ALA A 294 16.85 -7.22 -12.06
CA ALA A 294 15.82 -7.90 -11.27
C ALA A 294 14.71 -8.48 -12.16
N ALA A 295 14.27 -7.72 -13.19
CA ALA A 295 13.28 -8.21 -14.14
C ALA A 295 13.80 -9.41 -14.94
N ARG A 296 15.03 -9.32 -15.46
CA ARG A 296 15.68 -10.42 -16.19
C ARG A 296 15.83 -11.66 -15.32
N ALA A 297 16.21 -11.49 -14.05
CA ALA A 297 16.27 -12.58 -13.08
C ALA A 297 14.92 -13.29 -12.92
N GLY A 298 13.83 -12.51 -12.73
CA GLY A 298 12.49 -13.06 -12.65
C GLY A 298 12.04 -13.78 -13.94
N GLU A 299 12.33 -13.22 -15.11
CA GLU A 299 12.05 -13.82 -16.43
C GLU A 299 12.78 -15.15 -16.63
N GLU A 300 14.00 -15.26 -16.10
CA GLU A 300 14.83 -16.47 -16.10
C GLU A 300 14.43 -17.46 -14.97
N GLY A 301 13.43 -17.12 -14.14
CA GLY A 301 13.00 -17.95 -13.01
C GLY A 301 13.95 -17.92 -11.80
N ARG A 302 14.95 -17.03 -11.80
CA ARG A 302 15.85 -16.83 -10.66
C ARG A 302 15.16 -16.06 -9.55
N LEU A 303 15.55 -16.36 -8.31
CA LEU A 303 15.10 -15.62 -7.14
C LEU A 303 15.82 -14.27 -7.05
N VAL A 304 15.09 -13.26 -6.60
CA VAL A 304 15.64 -11.94 -6.28
C VAL A 304 15.55 -11.69 -4.78
N ARG A 305 16.34 -10.73 -4.29
CA ARG A 305 16.38 -10.37 -2.86
C ARG A 305 16.23 -8.88 -2.66
N THR A 306 15.61 -8.50 -1.54
CA THR A 306 15.64 -7.12 -1.05
C THR A 306 17.06 -6.76 -0.59
N TRP A 307 17.29 -5.48 -0.31
CA TRP A 307 18.58 -5.02 0.18
C TRP A 307 19.04 -5.70 1.48
N LEU A 308 18.11 -5.99 2.40
CA LEU A 308 18.42 -6.70 3.65
C LEU A 308 18.41 -8.23 3.51
N GLY A 309 17.99 -8.76 2.36
CA GLY A 309 18.14 -10.18 2.00
C GLY A 309 16.86 -11.00 1.97
N ARG A 310 15.69 -10.39 2.16
CA ARG A 310 14.40 -11.10 1.99
C ARG A 310 14.34 -11.67 0.59
N THR A 311 14.06 -12.96 0.48
CA THR A 311 14.09 -13.68 -0.80
C THR A 311 12.68 -13.81 -1.37
N SER A 312 12.53 -13.56 -2.67
CA SER A 312 11.26 -13.71 -3.37
C SER A 312 10.83 -15.18 -3.44
N PRO A 313 9.53 -15.50 -3.47
CA PRO A 313 9.05 -16.87 -3.67
C PRO A 313 9.40 -17.39 -5.08
N PRO A 314 9.58 -18.71 -5.25
CA PRO A 314 9.86 -19.35 -6.54
C PRO A 314 8.64 -19.30 -7.48
N ALA A 315 8.85 -19.43 -8.80
CA ALA A 315 7.77 -19.49 -9.81
C ALA A 315 6.69 -20.54 -9.47
N ALA A 316 5.41 -20.15 -9.55
CA ALA A 316 4.29 -21.07 -9.34
C ALA A 316 4.46 -22.29 -10.28
N GLY A 317 4.48 -23.48 -9.68
CA GLY A 317 4.97 -24.72 -10.31
C GLY A 317 5.94 -25.53 -9.42
N THR A 318 6.40 -24.96 -8.31
CA THR A 318 7.20 -25.65 -7.28
C THR A 318 6.56 -25.52 -5.89
N GLY A 319 5.51 -26.31 -5.61
CA GLY A 319 4.91 -26.45 -4.28
C GLY A 319 3.83 -25.43 -3.91
N ASP A 320 2.95 -25.83 -2.98
CA ASP A 320 1.80 -25.08 -2.47
C ASP A 320 2.22 -23.72 -1.86
N ASP A 321 1.99 -22.62 -2.58
CA ASP A 321 2.21 -21.25 -2.10
C ASP A 321 0.87 -20.47 -1.99
N PRO A 322 0.68 -19.66 -0.94
CA PRO A 322 -0.54 -18.90 -0.68
C PRO A 322 -0.73 -17.74 -1.70
N PRO A 323 -1.99 -17.31 -1.95
CA PRO A 323 -2.27 -16.31 -2.96
C PRO A 323 -2.01 -14.88 -2.47
N GLY A 324 -1.40 -14.07 -3.35
CA GLY A 324 -1.73 -12.64 -3.40
C GLY A 324 -0.58 -11.65 -3.21
N GLU A 325 0.15 -11.35 -4.29
CA GLU A 325 0.60 -9.97 -4.58
C GLU A 325 0.82 -9.82 -6.11
N ALA A 326 -0.20 -10.19 -6.89
CA ALA A 326 -0.34 -9.65 -8.23
C ALA A 326 -0.92 -8.23 -8.07
N GLY A 327 -0.06 -7.22 -8.17
CA GLY A 327 -0.55 -5.86 -8.40
C GLY A 327 -1.56 -5.87 -9.55
N LEU A 328 -2.68 -5.16 -9.34
CA LEU A 328 -3.79 -4.90 -10.27
C LEU A 328 -3.84 -5.79 -11.54
N PRO A 329 -4.87 -6.63 -11.73
CA PRO A 329 -5.10 -7.28 -13.01
C PRO A 329 -5.22 -6.21 -14.10
N GLN A 330 -4.38 -6.30 -15.13
CA GLN A 330 -4.69 -5.72 -16.43
C GLN A 330 -4.89 -6.83 -17.44
N ASP A 331 -5.89 -6.58 -18.28
CA ASP A 331 -6.53 -7.50 -19.18
C ASP A 331 -5.56 -8.20 -20.14
N GLY A 332 -5.69 -9.51 -20.16
CA GLY A 332 -5.09 -10.43 -21.09
C GLY A 332 -5.62 -11.80 -20.74
N GLY A 333 -6.90 -12.04 -21.05
CA GLY A 333 -7.47 -13.38 -20.96
C GLY A 333 -6.58 -14.37 -21.72
N PRO A 334 -6.56 -15.66 -21.33
CA PRO A 334 -5.79 -16.66 -22.05
C PRO A 334 -6.40 -16.79 -23.46
N GLU A 335 -5.72 -16.26 -24.47
CA GLU A 335 -6.00 -16.66 -25.85
C GLU A 335 -5.54 -18.11 -26.03
N PRO A 336 -6.45 -19.05 -26.36
CA PRO A 336 -6.05 -20.41 -26.65
C PRO A 336 -5.41 -20.46 -28.04
N GLY A 337 -4.20 -21.01 -28.10
CA GLY A 337 -3.67 -21.68 -29.29
C GLY A 337 -3.45 -20.82 -30.53
N HIS A 338 -2.24 -20.28 -30.67
CA HIS A 338 -1.61 -20.18 -31.99
C HIS A 338 -0.10 -20.42 -31.87
N ASP A 339 0.39 -21.29 -32.75
CA ASP A 339 1.81 -21.62 -32.95
C ASP A 339 2.67 -20.34 -32.90
N ARG A 340 3.60 -20.31 -31.95
CA ARG A 340 4.41 -19.12 -31.69
C ARG A 340 5.70 -19.12 -32.52
N PRO A 341 6.10 -17.97 -33.07
CA PRO A 341 7.43 -17.81 -33.62
C PRO A 341 8.49 -17.88 -32.52
N PRO A 342 9.66 -18.50 -32.77
CA PRO A 342 10.75 -18.60 -31.80
C PRO A 342 11.29 -17.20 -31.43
N GLY A 343 11.45 -16.93 -30.12
CA GLY A 343 12.13 -15.73 -29.60
C GLY A 343 11.31 -14.76 -28.74
N ARG A 344 10.00 -14.97 -28.54
CA ARG A 344 9.19 -14.16 -27.60
C ARG A 344 9.08 -14.83 -26.22
N LEU A 345 9.43 -14.09 -25.17
CA LEU A 345 9.16 -14.47 -23.77
C LEU A 345 7.68 -14.86 -23.58
N THR A 346 7.39 -15.80 -22.67
CA THR A 346 6.02 -16.16 -22.31
C THR A 346 5.35 -15.02 -21.54
N ALA A 347 4.01 -15.02 -21.48
CA ALA A 347 3.28 -14.05 -20.65
C ALA A 347 3.68 -14.17 -19.18
N ASP A 348 3.87 -15.41 -18.70
CA ASP A 348 4.28 -15.73 -17.34
C ASP A 348 5.70 -15.24 -17.02
N ALA A 349 6.65 -15.42 -17.94
CA ALA A 349 8.00 -14.89 -17.77
C ALA A 349 7.99 -13.36 -17.62
N ARG A 350 7.24 -12.64 -18.47
CA ARG A 350 7.09 -11.17 -18.34
C ARG A 350 6.41 -10.76 -17.05
N ALA A 351 5.40 -11.51 -16.60
CA ALA A 351 4.75 -11.26 -15.32
C ALA A 351 5.73 -11.45 -14.15
N ARG A 352 6.57 -12.49 -14.22
CA ARG A 352 7.65 -12.72 -13.24
C ARG A 352 8.71 -11.63 -13.26
N GLY A 353 9.11 -11.12 -14.43
CA GLY A 353 10.02 -9.98 -14.51
C GLY A 353 9.46 -8.73 -13.84
N ARG A 354 8.19 -8.39 -14.08
CA ARG A 354 7.52 -7.27 -13.40
C ARG A 354 7.45 -7.48 -11.88
N PHE A 355 7.10 -8.69 -11.45
CA PHE A 355 7.07 -9.03 -10.02
C PHE A 355 8.44 -8.85 -9.37
N ALA A 356 9.50 -9.43 -9.95
CA ALA A 356 10.85 -9.37 -9.40
C ALA A 356 11.38 -7.93 -9.34
N ARG A 357 11.05 -7.12 -10.34
CA ARG A 357 11.34 -5.68 -10.34
C ARG A 357 10.70 -4.95 -9.17
N ASN A 358 9.39 -5.15 -8.97
CA ASN A 358 8.66 -4.52 -7.88
C ASN A 358 9.20 -4.99 -6.53
N PHE A 359 9.46 -6.30 -6.42
CA PHE A 359 9.91 -6.94 -5.19
C PHE A 359 11.18 -6.31 -4.62
N VAL A 360 12.21 -6.07 -5.44
CA VAL A 360 13.49 -5.53 -4.95
C VAL A 360 13.37 -4.09 -4.43
N VAL A 361 12.44 -3.30 -4.97
CA VAL A 361 12.21 -1.91 -4.52
C VAL A 361 11.25 -1.89 -3.33
N GLN A 362 10.06 -2.47 -3.50
CA GLN A 362 8.99 -2.45 -2.50
C GLN A 362 9.35 -3.22 -1.25
N GLY A 363 10.02 -4.37 -1.40
CA GLY A 363 10.47 -5.14 -0.26
C GLY A 363 11.60 -4.45 0.49
N SER A 364 12.52 -3.78 -0.21
CA SER A 364 13.54 -2.97 0.46
C SER A 364 12.93 -1.76 1.19
N ALA A 365 11.82 -1.20 0.67
CA ALA A 365 11.06 -0.16 1.35
C ALA A 365 10.35 -0.70 2.60
N ALA A 366 9.75 -1.89 2.53
CA ALA A 366 9.14 -2.56 3.67
C ALA A 366 10.17 -2.87 4.76
N ASP A 367 11.35 -3.37 4.38
CA ASP A 367 12.47 -3.64 5.28
C ASP A 367 12.95 -2.35 5.99
N TRP A 368 13.02 -1.23 5.28
CA TRP A 368 13.31 0.08 5.87
C TRP A 368 12.20 0.54 6.83
N ALA A 369 10.92 0.34 6.47
CA ALA A 369 9.79 0.74 7.29
C ALA A 369 9.73 -0.03 8.62
N LEU A 370 10.13 -1.31 8.64
CA LEU A 370 10.27 -2.07 9.88
C LEU A 370 11.30 -1.43 10.82
N LEU A 371 12.44 -0.97 10.29
CA LEU A 371 13.47 -0.30 11.07
C LEU A 371 13.03 1.09 11.54
N LEU A 372 12.26 1.82 10.72
CA LEU A 372 11.61 3.07 11.14
C LEU A 372 10.68 2.82 12.33
N LEU A 373 9.79 1.84 12.23
CA LEU A 373 8.84 1.52 13.30
C LEU A 373 9.57 1.07 14.58
N ALA A 374 10.60 0.25 14.46
CA ALA A 374 11.41 -0.18 15.59
C ALA A 374 12.15 1.00 16.26
N ALA A 375 12.70 1.92 15.47
CA ALA A 375 13.38 3.11 15.96
C ALA A 375 12.40 4.08 16.62
N LEU A 376 11.23 4.31 16.02
CA LEU A 376 10.19 5.18 16.54
C LEU A 376 9.61 4.64 17.86
N ARG A 377 9.28 3.34 17.90
CA ARG A 377 8.87 2.66 19.14
C ARG A 377 9.90 2.85 20.26
N ARG A 378 11.20 2.78 19.94
CA ARG A 378 12.25 3.01 20.92
C ARG A 378 12.33 4.47 21.37
N ALA A 379 12.18 5.42 20.46
CA ALA A 379 12.21 6.85 20.75
C ALA A 379 11.02 7.28 21.63
N CYS A 380 9.86 6.63 21.47
CA CYS A 380 8.67 6.91 22.26
C CYS A 380 8.58 6.12 23.59
N ARG A 381 9.59 5.30 23.95
CA ARG A 381 9.43 4.34 25.08
C ARG A 381 9.11 4.98 26.43
N ASP A 382 9.63 6.20 26.65
CA ASP A 382 9.50 6.94 27.91
C ASP A 382 8.47 8.08 27.79
N LEU A 383 7.75 8.13 26.67
CA LEU A 383 6.64 9.04 26.40
C LEU A 383 5.31 8.34 26.70
N SER A 384 4.24 9.11 26.80
CA SER A 384 2.87 8.58 26.82
C SER A 384 2.33 8.31 25.40
N ALA A 385 3.15 8.56 24.37
CA ALA A 385 2.82 8.42 22.97
C ALA A 385 2.69 6.96 22.51
N GLU A 386 1.64 6.68 21.74
CA GLU A 386 1.32 5.35 21.23
C GLU A 386 1.30 5.36 19.69
N LEU A 387 1.96 4.39 19.05
CA LEU A 387 1.82 4.18 17.61
C LEU A 387 0.47 3.48 17.39
N VAL A 388 -0.43 4.10 16.62
CA VAL A 388 -1.83 3.66 16.51
C VAL A 388 -2.25 3.25 15.10
N PHE A 389 -1.46 3.62 14.09
CA PHE A 389 -1.74 3.28 12.70
C PHE A 389 -0.47 3.23 11.87
N PHE A 390 -0.42 2.29 10.94
CA PHE A 390 0.62 2.20 9.94
C PHE A 390 0.07 1.71 8.60
N GLN A 391 0.37 2.44 7.54
CA GLN A 391 0.07 2.08 6.16
C GLN A 391 1.28 2.32 5.28
N HIS A 392 2.19 1.35 5.23
CA HIS A 392 3.38 1.29 4.36
C HIS A 392 4.38 2.46 4.50
N ASP A 393 3.98 3.65 4.08
CA ASP A 393 4.70 4.92 4.14
C ASP A 393 4.06 5.95 5.08
N GLU A 394 2.87 5.68 5.62
CA GLU A 394 2.21 6.53 6.62
C GLU A 394 2.23 5.89 8.02
N VAL A 395 2.54 6.68 9.04
CA VAL A 395 2.43 6.30 10.46
C VAL A 395 1.67 7.37 11.22
N ILE A 396 0.82 6.95 12.17
CA ILE A 396 0.13 7.87 13.08
C ILE A 396 0.53 7.51 14.51
N VAL A 397 0.95 8.54 15.25
CA VAL A 397 1.21 8.46 16.68
C VAL A 397 0.14 9.28 17.40
N HIS A 398 -0.52 8.69 18.38
CA HIS A 398 -1.46 9.36 19.27
C HIS A 398 -0.73 9.68 20.57
N CYS A 399 -0.66 10.96 20.95
CA CYS A 399 0.14 11.39 22.11
C CYS A 399 -0.51 12.58 22.82
N PRO A 400 -0.18 12.84 24.10
CA PRO A 400 -0.56 14.09 24.76
C PRO A 400 -0.07 15.30 23.97
N GLU A 401 -0.84 16.39 23.98
CA GLU A 401 -0.51 17.62 23.25
C GLU A 401 0.89 18.16 23.61
N ALA A 402 1.30 18.04 24.87
CA ALA A 402 2.61 18.47 25.34
C ALA A 402 3.79 17.65 24.78
N GLU A 403 3.55 16.43 24.27
CA GLU A 403 4.57 15.54 23.71
C GLU A 403 4.64 15.61 22.18
N ALA A 404 3.71 16.32 21.52
CA ALA A 404 3.56 16.29 20.06
C ALA A 404 4.83 16.71 19.30
N ASP A 405 5.49 17.79 19.72
CA ASP A 405 6.74 18.25 19.09
C ASP A 405 7.88 17.25 19.27
N THR A 406 7.95 16.60 20.45
CA THR A 406 8.94 15.53 20.71
C THR A 406 8.68 14.32 19.82
N VAL A 407 7.43 13.97 19.56
CA VAL A 407 7.06 12.89 18.63
C VAL A 407 7.43 13.25 17.18
N VAL A 408 7.22 14.50 16.74
CA VAL A 408 7.65 14.96 15.41
C VAL A 408 9.17 14.80 15.24
N ASP A 409 9.95 15.24 16.23
CA ASP A 409 11.40 15.06 16.23
C ASP A 409 11.80 13.57 16.25
N ALA A 410 11.11 12.75 17.04
CA ALA A 410 11.34 11.31 17.11
C ALA A 410 11.12 10.62 15.76
N ILE A 411 10.09 11.02 14.99
CA ILE A 411 9.85 10.49 13.64
C ILE A 411 11.00 10.84 12.70
N ARG A 412 11.46 12.11 12.72
CA ARG A 412 12.60 12.55 11.90
C ARG A 412 13.87 11.77 12.24
N GLU A 413 14.16 11.60 13.52
CA GLU A 413 15.33 10.86 13.99
C GLU A 413 15.25 9.36 13.67
N ALA A 414 14.07 8.76 13.84
CA ALA A 414 13.81 7.38 13.49
C ALA A 414 14.01 7.14 11.98
N ALA A 415 13.52 8.04 11.12
CA ALA A 415 13.70 7.96 9.69
C ALA A 415 15.18 8.04 9.27
N ALA A 416 15.93 8.98 9.87
CA ALA A 416 17.36 9.12 9.62
C ALA A 416 18.15 7.90 10.11
N LEU A 417 17.80 7.35 11.28
CA LEU A 417 18.43 6.14 11.79
C LEU A 417 18.10 4.92 10.92
N ALA A 418 16.84 4.73 10.54
CA ALA A 418 16.43 3.64 9.65
C ALA A 418 17.17 3.72 8.32
N GLY A 419 17.29 4.91 7.71
CA GLY A 419 18.07 5.11 6.50
C GLY A 419 19.52 4.65 6.64
N ARG A 420 20.20 5.04 7.74
CA ARG A 420 21.57 4.62 8.03
C ARG A 420 21.71 3.12 8.33
N LEU A 421 20.77 2.53 9.08
CA LEU A 421 20.81 1.10 9.41
C LEU A 421 20.55 0.24 8.17
N THR A 422 19.58 0.61 7.34
CA THR A 422 19.25 -0.14 6.14
C THR A 422 20.34 0.01 5.09
N PHE A 423 20.67 1.24 4.72
CA PHE A 423 21.49 1.53 3.54
C PHE A 423 22.93 1.94 3.89
N GLY A 424 23.34 1.99 5.16
CA GLY A 424 24.66 2.50 5.53
C GLY A 424 24.83 3.98 5.19
N ASP A 425 26.07 4.41 4.94
CA ASP A 425 26.34 5.80 4.56
C ASP A 425 25.78 6.11 3.16
N THR A 426 24.91 7.11 3.10
CA THR A 426 24.23 7.53 1.87
C THR A 426 23.76 8.98 1.99
N PRO A 427 23.90 9.81 0.94
CA PRO A 427 23.32 11.14 0.89
C PRO A 427 21.80 11.13 0.67
N VAL A 428 21.19 9.97 0.39
CA VAL A 428 19.74 9.85 0.16
C VAL A 428 19.00 10.19 1.45
N ARG A 429 18.05 11.12 1.34
CA ARG A 429 17.18 11.51 2.47
C ARG A 429 15.83 10.82 2.36
N PHE A 430 15.21 10.55 3.50
CA PHE A 430 13.87 9.95 3.63
C PHE A 430 12.97 10.88 4.46
N PRO A 431 12.56 12.04 3.90
CA PRO A 431 11.78 13.02 4.64
C PRO A 431 10.33 12.57 4.84
N PHE A 432 9.72 13.16 5.87
CA PHE A 432 8.31 13.00 6.18
C PHE A 432 7.61 14.34 6.11
N THR A 433 6.44 14.37 5.49
CA THR A 433 5.46 15.42 5.72
C THR A 433 4.70 15.07 7.00
N THR A 434 4.75 15.95 8.01
CA THR A 434 4.12 15.75 9.32
C THR A 434 3.01 16.76 9.57
N ALA A 435 1.94 16.32 10.20
CA ALA A 435 0.84 17.17 10.66
C ALA A 435 0.44 16.78 12.08
N VAL A 436 0.29 17.77 12.96
CA VAL A 436 -0.22 17.61 14.33
C VAL A 436 -1.65 18.09 14.35
N VAL A 437 -2.60 17.18 14.54
CA VAL A 437 -4.03 17.47 14.36
C VAL A 437 -4.90 16.83 15.43
N ASP A 438 -6.06 17.43 15.69
CA ASP A 438 -7.10 16.81 16.51
C ASP A 438 -7.89 15.76 15.73
N CYS A 439 -8.04 15.95 14.41
CA CYS A 439 -8.76 15.05 13.52
C CYS A 439 -7.90 14.66 12.31
N TYR A 440 -7.87 13.38 11.98
CA TYR A 440 -7.08 12.87 10.84
C TYR A 440 -7.52 13.46 9.49
N ALA A 441 -8.77 13.92 9.37
CA ALA A 441 -9.23 14.61 8.17
C ALA A 441 -8.47 15.92 7.86
N ASP A 442 -7.85 16.52 8.88
CA ASP A 442 -7.16 17.81 8.78
C ASP A 442 -5.65 17.66 8.49
N ALA A 443 -5.12 16.44 8.53
CA ALA A 443 -3.69 16.19 8.32
C ALA A 443 -3.23 16.42 6.86
N LYS A 444 -4.16 16.47 5.89
CA LYS A 444 -3.89 16.64 4.45
C LYS A 444 -5.05 17.32 3.70
#